data_AF-A0A0D0I6Y9-F1
#
_entry.id   AF-A0A0D0I6Y9-F1
#
_cell.length_a   1.000
_cell.length_b   1.000
_cell.length_c   1.000
_cell.angle_alpha   90.00
_cell.angle_beta   90.00
_cell.angle_gamma   90.00
#
_symmetry.space_group_name_H-M   'P 1'
#
loop_
_entity.id
_entity.type
_entity.pdbx_description
1 polymer ?
#
loop_
_entity_poly.entity_id
_entity_poly.type
_entity_poly.pdbx_seq_one_letter_code
_entity_poly.pdbx_strand_id
1 'polypeptide(L)'
;MTYSELLHKIPFENVVPCMTFIRGNQDIILREYSELYIRLQSVKPKASDRHIVVASRWEGTSPDIDMICTVRDKYDKSWCILGRYTYLNELMGMDIDVEEDVTLSE
;
A
#
# COMPACT_ATOMS: atom_id res chain seq x y z
N MET A 1 4.63 -8.13 -9.53
CA MET A 1 4.24 -8.68 -8.20
C MET A 1 2.98 -7.94 -7.81
N THR A 2 1.96 -8.65 -7.34
CA THR A 2 0.71 -8.03 -6.91
C THR A 2 0.77 -7.54 -5.46
N TYR A 3 -0.15 -6.67 -5.08
CA TYR A 3 -0.29 -6.24 -3.68
C TYR A 3 -0.57 -7.40 -2.72
N SER A 4 -1.39 -8.36 -3.15
CA SER A 4 -1.65 -9.57 -2.35
C SER A 4 -0.39 -10.40 -2.16
N GLU A 5 0.43 -10.59 -3.20
CA GLU A 5 1.69 -11.32 -3.09
C GLU A 5 2.66 -10.64 -2.13
N LEU A 6 2.78 -9.30 -2.19
CA LEU A 6 3.62 -8.53 -1.26
C LEU A 6 3.13 -8.69 0.19
N LEU A 7 1.82 -8.54 0.41
CA LEU A 7 1.21 -8.63 1.75
C LEU A 7 1.40 -10.01 2.40
N HIS A 8 1.44 -11.07 1.60
CA HIS A 8 1.69 -12.43 2.11
C HIS A 8 3.18 -12.75 2.29
N LYS A 9 4.07 -12.05 1.58
CA LYS A 9 5.53 -12.20 1.74
C LYS A 9 6.06 -11.49 2.98
N ILE A 10 5.42 -10.41 3.41
CA ILE A 10 5.86 -9.61 4.55
C ILE A 10 5.09 -10.06 5.80
N PRO A 11 5.78 -10.60 6.82
CA PRO A 11 5.19 -10.90 8.12
C PRO A 11 4.74 -9.62 8.85
N PHE A 12 3.68 -9.67 9.66
CA PHE A 12 3.15 -8.48 10.35
C PHE A 12 4.19 -7.83 11.28
N GLU A 13 5.05 -8.64 11.86
CA GLU A 13 6.12 -8.29 12.79
C GLU A 13 7.13 -7.34 12.13
N ASN A 14 7.33 -7.50 10.81
CA ASN A 14 8.21 -6.64 10.03
C ASN A 14 7.61 -5.26 9.77
N VAL A 15 6.28 -5.10 9.85
CA VAL A 15 5.62 -3.79 9.66
C VAL A 15 5.36 -3.05 10.98
N VAL A 16 5.44 -3.73 12.13
CA VAL A 16 5.25 -3.13 13.47
C VAL A 16 6.16 -1.90 13.69
N PRO A 17 7.48 -1.93 13.41
CA PRO A 17 8.34 -0.77 13.61
C PRO A 17 7.86 0.47 12.84
N CYS A 18 7.41 0.29 11.60
CA CYS A 18 6.87 1.35 10.77
C CYS A 18 5.55 1.90 11.33
N MET A 19 4.66 1.03 11.80
CA MET A 19 3.39 1.45 12.41
C MET A 19 3.62 2.23 13.71
N THR A 20 4.52 1.76 14.57
CA THR A 20 4.90 2.43 15.81
C THR A 20 5.53 3.79 15.54
N PHE A 21 6.35 3.91 14.49
CA PHE A 21 6.91 5.20 14.07
C PHE A 21 5.83 6.21 13.64
N ILE A 22 4.82 5.76 12.89
CA ILE A 22 3.77 6.64 12.32
C ILE A 22 2.70 7.03 13.36
N ARG A 23 2.36 6.15 14.31
CA ARG A 23 1.19 6.33 15.21
C ARG A 23 1.51 6.29 16.71
N GLY A 24 2.74 6.00 17.10
CA GLY A 24 3.14 5.79 18.49
C GLY A 24 2.87 4.36 18.98
N ASN A 25 3.46 4.00 20.13
CA ASN A 25 3.46 2.63 20.65
C ASN A 25 2.30 2.39 21.64
N GLN A 26 1.11 2.00 21.14
CA GLN A 26 -0.02 1.62 21.99
C GLN A 26 -0.47 0.19 21.65
N ASP A 27 -0.51 -0.69 22.66
CA ASP A 27 -0.82 -2.11 22.48
C ASP A 27 -2.19 -2.37 21.84
N ILE A 28 -3.20 -1.55 22.18
CA ILE A 28 -4.55 -1.63 21.59
C ILE A 28 -4.49 -1.34 20.09
N ILE A 29 -3.72 -0.32 19.68
CA ILE A 29 -3.56 0.07 18.28
C ILE A 29 -2.85 -1.03 17.49
N LEU A 30 -1.78 -1.62 18.05
CA LEU A 30 -1.05 -2.71 17.39
C LEU A 30 -1.93 -3.96 17.21
N ARG A 31 -2.79 -4.26 18.19
CA ARG A 31 -3.74 -5.36 18.07
C ARG A 31 -4.76 -5.12 16.96
N GLU A 32 -5.34 -3.92 16.89
CA GLU A 32 -6.29 -3.57 15.82
C GLU A 32 -5.64 -3.67 14.43
N TYR A 33 -4.37 -3.25 14.32
CA TYR A 33 -3.63 -3.38 13.06
C TYR A 33 -3.31 -4.83 12.69
N SER A 34 -3.02 -5.70 13.66
CA SER A 34 -2.78 -7.12 13.36
C SER A 34 -4.04 -7.81 12.84
N GLU A 35 -5.19 -7.52 13.47
CA GLU A 35 -6.49 -8.03 13.04
C GLU A 35 -6.84 -7.52 11.62
N LEU A 36 -6.55 -6.25 11.32
CA LEU A 36 -6.71 -5.68 9.98
C LEU A 36 -5.77 -6.34 8.96
N TYR A 37 -4.51 -6.57 9.31
CA TYR A 37 -3.52 -7.19 8.43
C TYR A 37 -3.94 -8.59 7.99
N ILE A 38 -4.36 -9.42 8.96
CA ILE A 38 -4.90 -10.77 8.71
C ILE A 38 -6.16 -10.70 7.84
N ARG A 39 -7.05 -9.73 8.11
CA ARG A 39 -8.26 -9.54 7.32
C ARG A 39 -7.92 -9.19 5.87
N LEU A 40 -6.94 -8.33 5.63
CA LEU A 40 -6.50 -7.98 4.28
C LEU A 40 -5.92 -9.18 3.53
N GLN A 41 -5.12 -10.02 4.20
CA GLN A 41 -4.60 -11.27 3.62
C GLN A 41 -5.73 -12.24 3.20
N SER A 42 -6.88 -12.20 3.87
CA SER A 42 -8.04 -13.03 3.51
C SER A 42 -8.84 -12.53 2.29
N VAL A 43 -8.58 -11.31 1.81
CA VAL A 43 -9.32 -10.71 0.70
C VAL A 43 -8.94 -11.42 -0.61
N LYS A 44 -9.94 -11.98 -1.30
CA LYS A 44 -9.73 -12.61 -2.60
C LYS A 44 -9.39 -11.56 -3.67
N PRO A 45 -8.22 -11.65 -4.33
CA PRO A 45 -7.84 -10.72 -5.38
C PRO A 45 -8.78 -10.78 -6.59
N LYS A 46 -9.03 -9.63 -7.19
CA LYS A 46 -9.73 -9.46 -8.47
C LYS A 46 -8.80 -8.73 -9.43
N ALA A 47 -8.72 -9.18 -10.68
CA ALA A 47 -7.97 -8.49 -11.72
C ALA A 47 -8.43 -7.03 -11.86
N SER A 48 -7.46 -6.15 -12.10
CA SER A 48 -7.65 -4.71 -12.26
C SER A 48 -6.89 -4.22 -13.50
N ASP A 49 -7.47 -3.25 -14.20
CA ASP A 49 -6.76 -2.48 -15.24
C ASP A 49 -5.93 -1.34 -14.62
N ARG A 50 -5.92 -1.22 -13.30
CA ARG A 50 -5.12 -0.25 -12.53
C ARG A 50 -3.88 -0.92 -11.94
N HIS A 51 -2.92 -0.10 -11.55
CA HIS A 51 -1.67 -0.51 -10.94
C HIS A 51 -1.31 0.43 -9.80
N ILE A 52 -0.57 -0.09 -8.83
CA ILE A 52 0.01 0.68 -7.73
C ILE A 52 1.37 1.16 -8.20
N VAL A 53 1.61 2.47 -8.16
CA VAL A 53 2.90 3.07 -8.46
C VAL A 53 3.54 3.58 -7.18
N VAL A 54 4.77 3.11 -6.93
CA VAL A 54 5.66 3.60 -5.88
C VAL A 54 6.65 4.56 -6.53
N ALA A 55 6.61 5.84 -6.14
CA ALA A 55 7.39 6.90 -6.78
C ALA A 55 7.88 7.95 -5.77
N SER A 56 9.05 8.55 -6.01
CA SER A 56 9.53 9.68 -5.20
C SER A 56 8.89 10.98 -5.69
N ARG A 57 7.65 11.26 -5.27
CA ARG A 57 6.96 12.51 -5.64
C ARG A 57 6.91 13.49 -4.47
N TRP A 58 7.75 14.52 -4.56
CA TRP A 58 7.80 15.62 -3.59
C TRP A 58 7.43 16.99 -4.18
N GLU A 59 7.21 17.09 -5.50
CA GLU A 59 7.04 18.39 -6.16
C GLU A 59 5.58 18.83 -6.28
N GLY A 60 5.26 20.00 -5.71
CA GLY A 60 4.01 20.74 -5.96
C GLY A 60 2.77 20.25 -5.21
N THR A 61 2.93 19.37 -4.22
CA THR A 61 1.81 18.72 -3.54
C THR A 61 1.82 18.98 -2.03
N SER A 62 0.64 19.21 -1.44
CA SER A 62 0.48 19.21 0.01
C SER A 62 0.88 17.83 0.56
N PRO A 63 1.72 17.77 1.61
CA PRO A 63 2.28 16.51 2.10
C PRO A 63 1.19 15.65 2.76
N ASP A 64 0.72 14.63 2.04
CA ASP A 64 0.11 13.44 2.64
C ASP A 64 1.18 12.34 2.68
N ILE A 65 1.33 11.67 3.83
CA ILE A 65 2.36 10.62 4.05
C ILE A 65 2.29 9.49 3.00
N ASP A 66 1.10 9.24 2.44
CA ASP A 66 0.84 8.14 1.50
C ASP A 66 1.06 8.53 0.02
N MET A 67 1.55 9.74 -0.27
CA MET A 67 1.75 10.24 -1.65
C MET A 67 2.81 9.47 -2.45
N ILE A 68 3.64 8.69 -1.78
CA ILE A 68 4.65 7.82 -2.38
C ILE A 68 4.00 6.64 -3.10
N CYS A 69 2.77 6.25 -2.69
CA CYS A 69 2.02 5.14 -3.28
C CYS A 69 0.71 5.65 -3.90
N THR A 70 0.59 5.53 -5.22
CA THR A 70 -0.61 5.96 -5.96
C THR A 70 -1.24 4.81 -6.73
N VAL A 71 -2.56 4.81 -6.86
CA VAL A 71 -3.26 3.95 -7.82
C VAL A 71 -3.43 4.74 -9.11
N ARG A 72 -2.98 4.16 -10.23
CA ARG A 72 -3.10 4.76 -11.56
C ARG A 72 -3.85 3.84 -12.51
N ASP A 73 -4.63 4.44 -13.38
CA ASP A 73 -5.24 3.72 -14.51
C ASP A 73 -4.19 3.51 -15.62
N LYS A 74 -4.22 2.37 -16.31
CA LYS A 74 -3.30 2.11 -17.44
C LYS A 74 -3.64 2.93 -18.68
N TYR A 75 -4.89 3.37 -18.83
CA TYR A 75 -5.40 4.02 -20.03
C TYR A 75 -5.78 5.49 -19.81
N ASP A 76 -6.04 5.88 -18.56
CA ASP A 76 -6.40 7.25 -18.18
C ASP A 76 -5.31 7.91 -17.31
N LYS A 77 -5.27 9.25 -17.31
CA LYS A 77 -4.39 10.05 -16.43
C LYS A 77 -4.96 10.21 -15.02
N SER A 78 -6.07 9.54 -14.70
CA SER A 78 -6.63 9.56 -13.36
C SER A 78 -5.74 8.79 -12.38
N TRP A 79 -5.60 9.37 -11.19
CA TRP A 79 -4.85 8.79 -10.10
C TRP A 79 -5.49 9.13 -8.77
N CYS A 80 -5.25 8.28 -7.77
CA CYS A 80 -5.55 8.59 -6.38
C CYS A 80 -4.44 8.08 -5.46
N ILE A 81 -4.38 8.61 -4.24
CA ILE A 81 -3.52 8.09 -3.18
C ILE A 81 -4.00 6.68 -2.81
N LEU A 82 -3.06 5.74 -2.61
CA LEU A 82 -3.37 4.34 -2.29
C LEU A 82 -4.32 4.21 -1.10
N GLY A 83 -4.05 4.95 -0.02
CA GLY A 83 -4.89 4.95 1.19
C GLY A 83 -6.31 5.47 1.00
N ARG A 84 -6.64 6.08 -0.14
CA ARG A 84 -8.00 6.55 -0.48
C ARG A 84 -8.74 5.61 -1.43
N TYR A 85 -8.09 4.53 -1.89
CA TYR A 85 -8.71 3.56 -2.79
C TYR A 85 -9.67 2.64 -2.04
N THR A 86 -10.91 2.51 -2.51
CA THR A 86 -12.00 1.86 -1.76
C THR A 86 -12.22 0.39 -2.11
N TYR A 87 -11.84 -0.05 -3.31
CA TYR A 87 -12.11 -1.41 -3.79
C TYR A 87 -10.99 -2.38 -3.40
N LEU A 88 -11.04 -2.92 -2.17
CA LEU A 88 -9.99 -3.78 -1.62
C LEU A 88 -9.70 -5.03 -2.45
N ASN A 89 -10.72 -5.70 -2.99
CA ASN A 89 -10.51 -6.89 -3.82
C ASN A 89 -9.74 -6.58 -5.10
N GLU A 90 -10.04 -5.44 -5.72
CA GLU A 90 -9.32 -4.95 -6.89
C GLU A 90 -7.89 -4.53 -6.48
N LEU A 91 -7.74 -3.80 -5.37
CA LEU A 91 -6.44 -3.40 -4.83
C LEU A 91 -5.50 -4.59 -4.63
N MET A 92 -6.01 -5.69 -4.05
CA MET A 92 -5.24 -6.92 -3.86
C MET A 92 -4.73 -7.52 -5.17
N GLY A 93 -5.45 -7.33 -6.28
CA GLY A 93 -5.07 -7.84 -7.60
C GLY A 93 -4.27 -6.88 -8.47
N MET A 94 -3.96 -5.66 -7.98
CA MET A 94 -3.15 -4.70 -8.72
C MET A 94 -1.67 -5.10 -8.69
N ASP A 95 -1.02 -4.94 -9.83
CA ASP A 95 0.44 -4.98 -9.93
C ASP A 95 1.06 -3.76 -9.24
N ILE A 96 2.25 -3.97 -8.67
CA ILE A 96 3.07 -2.92 -8.07
C ILE A 96 4.21 -2.59 -9.04
N ASP A 97 4.23 -1.35 -9.49
CA ASP A 97 5.28 -0.75 -10.30
C ASP A 97 6.11 0.21 -9.43
N VAL A 98 7.42 0.07 -9.47
CA VAL A 98 8.36 0.91 -8.72
C VAL A 98 9.08 1.80 -9.74
N GLU A 99 8.95 3.13 -9.62
CA GLU A 99 9.66 4.08 -10.49
C GLU A 99 11.18 3.96 -10.27
N GLU A 100 11.97 4.23 -11.31
CA GLU A 100 13.43 3.95 -11.36
C GLU A 100 14.24 4.65 -10.26
N ASP A 101 13.70 5.74 -9.70
CA ASP A 101 14.30 6.55 -8.65
C ASP A 101 14.00 6.04 -7.23
N VAL A 102 13.23 4.94 -7.10
CA VAL A 102 12.92 4.31 -5.82
C VAL A 102 13.66 2.98 -5.70
N THR A 103 14.45 2.84 -4.64
CA THR A 103 15.07 1.57 -4.25
C THR A 103 14.30 0.97 -3.08
N LEU A 104 13.81 -0.26 -3.24
CA LEU A 104 13.28 -1.05 -2.13
C LEU A 104 14.45 -1.74 -1.43
N SER A 105 14.65 -1.47 -0.15
CA SER A 105 15.59 -2.22 0.69
C SER A 105 14.89 -3.42 1.33
N GLU A 106 15.64 -4.51 1.51
CA GLU A 106 15.21 -5.67 2.30
C GLU A 106 15.12 -5.36 3.81
#